data_AF-A0A0T6UMH4-F1
#
_entry.id   AF-A0A0T6UMH4-F1
#
_cell.length_a   1.000
_cell.length_b   1.000
_cell.length_c   1.000
_cell.angle_alpha   90.00
_cell.angle_beta   90.00
_cell.angle_gamma   90.00
#
_symmetry.space_group_name_H-M   'P 1'
#
loop_
_entity.id
_entity.type
_entity.pdbx_description
1 polymer ?
#
loop_
_entity_poly.entity_id
_entity_poly.type
_entity_poly.pdbx_seq_one_letter_code
_entity_poly.pdbx_strand_id
1 'polypeptide(L)' 'MKISNNSLDLCSVKTFAELSGVSVEEVVDWVDNGTVPGMKLAGMRMVNLARLCADLDKGKRSFNKGDYSHV' A
#
# COMPACT_ATOMS: atom_id res chain seq x y z
N MET A 1 0.82 3.17 -23.96
CA MET A 1 -0.35 3.85 -23.36
C MET A 1 -0.12 3.94 -21.87
N LYS A 2 0.33 5.08 -21.33
CA LYS A 2 0.36 5.27 -19.87
C LYS A 2 -1.07 5.61 -19.46
N ILE A 3 -1.79 4.61 -18.96
CA ILE A 3 -3.07 4.86 -18.29
C ILE A 3 -2.69 5.58 -17.00
N SER A 4 -2.85 6.91 -16.96
CA SER A 4 -2.82 7.66 -15.72
C SER A 4 -4.13 7.36 -14.98
N ASN A 5 -4.17 6.17 -14.36
CA ASN A 5 -5.22 5.78 -13.43
C ASN A 5 -5.11 6.69 -12.22
N ASN A 6 -5.86 7.79 -12.25
CA ASN A 6 -6.18 8.58 -11.06
C ASN A 6 -7.26 7.86 -10.21
N SER A 7 -7.42 6.55 -10.40
CA SER A 7 -8.27 5.65 -9.65
C SER A 7 -7.66 5.45 -8.27
N LEU A 8 -8.48 5.53 -7.23
CA LEU A 8 -8.14 5.03 -5.90
C LEU A 8 -8.16 3.51 -5.98
N ASP A 9 -7.11 2.92 -6.55
CA ASP A 9 -6.92 1.48 -6.56
C ASP A 9 -6.50 1.06 -5.14
N LEU A 10 -7.50 0.67 -4.37
CA LEU A 10 -7.36 0.21 -2.99
C LEU A 10 -7.62 -1.29 -2.93
N CYS A 11 -6.87 -2.00 -2.09
CA CYS A 11 -7.21 -3.36 -1.72
C CYS A 11 -7.22 -3.54 -0.20
N SER A 12 -7.98 -4.54 0.26
CA SER A 12 -7.99 -4.86 1.69
C SER A 12 -6.61 -5.39 2.10
N VAL A 13 -6.23 -5.14 3.36
CA VAL A 13 -5.02 -5.70 3.97
C VAL A 13 -4.99 -7.23 3.78
N LYS A 14 -6.14 -7.90 3.92
CA LYS A 14 -6.27 -9.34 3.73
C LYS A 14 -5.88 -9.76 2.31
N THR A 15 -6.46 -9.11 1.29
CA THR A 15 -6.14 -9.38 -0.11
C THR A 15 -4.66 -9.13 -0.40
N PHE A 16 -4.09 -8.05 0.13
CA PHE A 16 -2.67 -7.76 -0.06
C PHE A 16 -1.76 -8.81 0.57
N ALA A 17 -2.11 -9.28 1.77
CA ALA A 17 -1.40 -10.35 2.48
C ALA A 17 -1.41 -11.66 1.67
N GLU A 18 -2.58 -12.06 1.16
CA GLU A 18 -2.75 -13.23 0.30
C GLU A 18 -1.91 -13.16 -0.98
N LEU A 19 -1.89 -11.98 -1.64
CA LEU A 19 -1.11 -11.78 -2.86
C LEU A 19 0.40 -11.72 -2.61
N SER A 20 0.81 -11.20 -1.46
CA SER A 20 2.22 -11.01 -1.12
C SER A 20 2.83 -12.21 -0.38
N GLY A 21 2.02 -13.19 0.01
CA GLY A 21 2.46 -14.38 0.76
C GLY A 21 2.90 -14.08 2.19
N VAL A 22 2.39 -13.00 2.78
CA VAL A 22 2.71 -12.58 4.16
C VAL A 22 1.47 -12.63 5.05
N SER A 23 1.64 -12.45 6.37
CA SER A 23 0.51 -12.44 7.29
C SER A 23 -0.29 -11.13 7.22
N VAL A 24 -1.58 -11.18 7.59
CA VAL A 24 -2.41 -9.98 7.67
C VAL A 24 -1.86 -8.99 8.70
N GLU A 25 -1.37 -9.49 9.84
CA GLU A 25 -0.78 -8.69 10.92
C GLU A 25 0.44 -7.91 10.43
N GLU A 26 1.31 -8.54 9.66
CA GLU A 26 2.49 -7.90 9.08
C GLU A 26 2.13 -6.77 8.12
N VAL A 27 1.09 -6.95 7.29
CA VAL A 27 0.60 -5.88 6.40
C VAL A 27 -0.05 -4.75 7.21
N VAL A 28 -0.78 -5.06 8.28
CA VAL A 28 -1.33 -4.02 9.19
C VAL A 28 -0.19 -3.18 9.76
N ASP A 29 0.86 -3.84 10.27
CA ASP A 29 2.02 -3.17 10.83
C ASP A 29 2.71 -2.28 9.79
N TRP A 30 2.87 -2.76 8.55
CA TRP A 30 3.44 -1.97 7.46
C TRP A 30 2.60 -0.74 7.11
N VAL A 31 1.28 -0.85 7.13
CA VAL A 31 0.39 0.29 6.88
C VAL A 31 0.47 1.28 8.05
N ASP A 32 0.41 0.79 9.30
CA ASP A 32 0.40 1.64 10.49
C ASP A 32 1.74 2.35 10.72
N ASN A 33 2.85 1.71 10.37
CA ASN A 33 4.19 2.28 10.50
C ASN A 33 4.65 3.05 9.24
N GLY A 34 3.81 3.12 8.21
CA GLY A 34 4.10 3.82 6.96
C GLY A 34 5.17 3.17 6.09
N THR A 35 5.41 1.86 6.20
CA THR A 35 6.24 1.09 5.26
C THR A 35 5.52 0.90 3.92
N VAL A 36 4.23 0.61 3.97
CA VAL A 36 3.37 0.44 2.78
C VAL A 36 2.38 1.59 2.72
N PRO A 37 2.13 2.19 1.54
CA PRO A 37 1.14 3.25 1.43
C PRO A 37 -0.25 2.69 1.76
N GLY A 38 -0.90 3.28 2.75
CA GLY A 38 -2.24 2.88 3.15
C GLY A 38 -3.08 4.05 3.65
N MET A 39 -4.37 3.80 3.80
CA MET A 39 -5.31 4.76 4.35
C MET A 39 -6.43 4.05 5.12
N LYS A 40 -7.15 4.81 5.95
CA LYS A 40 -8.38 4.31 6.59
C LYS A 40 -9.58 4.71 5.76
N LEU A 41 -10.38 3.73 5.35
CA LEU A 41 -11.66 3.93 4.68
C LEU A 41 -12.76 3.35 5.56
N ALA A 42 -13.69 4.19 6.01
CA ALA A 42 -14.76 3.80 6.95
C ALA A 42 -14.26 3.01 8.18
N GLY A 43 -13.09 3.38 8.72
CA GLY A 43 -12.46 2.71 9.87
C GLY A 43 -11.67 1.44 9.52
N MET A 44 -11.72 0.96 8.29
CA MET A 44 -10.95 -0.19 7.81
C MET A 44 -9.61 0.26 7.20
N ARG A 45 -8.53 -0.45 7.52
CA ARG A 45 -7.23 -0.22 6.88
C ARG A 45 -7.24 -0.77 5.46
N MET A 46 -6.74 0.03 4.54
CA MET A 46 -6.64 -0.30 3.12
C MET A 46 -5.23 -0.01 2.62
N VAL A 47 -4.75 -0.83 1.69
CA VAL A 47 -3.50 -0.63 0.99
C VAL A 47 -3.78 0.17 -0.27
N ASN A 48 -3.00 1.24 -0.50
CA ASN A 48 -3.09 2.07 -1.68
C ASN A 48 -2.17 1.49 -2.78
N LEU A 49 -2.75 0.62 -3.60
CA LEU A 49 -2.05 -0.02 -4.71
C LEU A 49 -1.65 0.98 -5.78
N ALA A 50 -2.48 2.00 -6.07
CA ALA A 50 -2.14 3.02 -7.04
C ALA A 50 -0.81 3.70 -6.67
N ARG A 51 -0.61 4.04 -5.40
CA ARG A 51 0.63 4.65 -4.92
C ARG A 51 1.79 3.66 -4.94
N LEU A 52 1.57 2.44 -4.49
CA LEU A 52 2.59 1.39 -4.47
C LEU A 52 3.11 1.12 -5.88
N CYS A 53 2.21 0.88 -6.84
CA CYS A 53 2.54 0.66 -8.25
C CYS A 53 3.25 1.88 -8.86
N ALA A 54 2.79 3.10 -8.57
CA ALA A 54 3.44 4.30 -9.08
C ALA A 54 4.88 4.46 -8.56
N ASP A 55 5.17 4.07 -7.31
CA ASP A 55 6.53 4.12 -6.77
C ASP A 55 7.40 2.97 -7.33
N LEU A 56 6.84 1.78 -7.55
CA LEU A 56 7.51 0.68 -8.26
C LEU A 56 7.87 1.10 -9.71
N ASP A 57 6.95 1.75 -10.42
CA ASP A 57 7.17 2.26 -11.78
C ASP A 57 8.24 3.35 -11.84
N LYS A 58 8.41 4.11 -10.76
CA LYS A 58 9.51 5.08 -10.60
C LYS A 58 10.85 4.42 -10.25
N GLY A 59 10.88 3.11 -10.06
CA GLY A 59 12.08 2.33 -9.76
C GLY A 59 12.38 2.19 -8.26
N LYS A 60 11.43 2.51 -7.37
CA LYS A 60 11.59 2.23 -5.93
C LYS A 60 11.61 0.72 -5.72
N ARG A 61 12.64 0.23 -5.01
CA ARG A 61 12.85 -1.21 -4.75
C ARG A 61 12.81 -1.59 -3.27
N SER A 62 12.92 -0.61 -2.39
CA SER A 62 12.90 -0.80 -0.95
C SER A 62 11.83 0.11 -0.36
N PHE A 63 11.02 -0.47 0.52
CA PHE A 63 9.98 0.22 1.27
C PHE A 63 10.33 0.09 2.74
N ASN A 64 10.52 1.21 3.42
CA ASN A 64 10.96 1.27 4.81
C ASN A 64 9.93 1.98 5.68
N LYS A 65 9.96 1.67 6.97
CA LYS A 65 9.17 2.37 7.98
C LYS A 65 9.35 3.88 7.84
N GLY A 66 8.24 4.62 7.81
CA GLY A 66 8.25 6.07 7.64
C GLY A 66 8.06 6.57 6.21
N ASP A 67 8.28 5.73 5.18
CA ASP A 67 8.21 6.13 3.77
C ASP A 67 6.85 6.75 3.38
N TYR A 68 5.79 6.38 4.09
CA TYR A 68 4.42 6.82 3.88
C TYR A 68 3.76 7.40 5.13
N SER A 69 4.53 7.80 6.15
CA SER A 69 3.98 8.41 7.37
C SER A 69 3.54 9.88 7.21
N HIS A 70 3.50 10.41 5.98
CA HIS A 70 3.30 11.83 5.68
C HIS A 70 2.00 12.13 4.89
N VAL A 71 0.92 11.39 5.18
CA VAL A 71 -0.42 11.67 4.64
C VAL A 71 -1.48 11.73 5.73
#